data_AF-A0A1H5N4F6-F1
#
_entry.id   AF-A0A1H5N4F6-F1
#
_cell.length_a   1.000
_cell.length_b   1.000
_cell.length_c   1.000
_cell.angle_alpha   90.00
_cell.angle_beta   90.00
_cell.angle_gamma   90.00
#
_symmetry.space_group_name_H-M   'P 1'
#
loop_
_entity.id
_entity.type
_entity.pdbx_description
1 polymer ?
#
loop_
_entity_poly.entity_id
_entity_poly.type
_entity_poly.pdbx_seq_one_letter_code
_entity_poly.pdbx_strand_id
1 'polypeptide(L)'
;MAEPRTSLAARIAGVLGLVLFAPVLFLFTVSGLVAPLWAVVGMLLVGVATLAVAIWQVRRRPWLVLALPLALLLVWIVVLILGEQLLGWTA
;
A
#
# COMPACT_ATOMS: atom_id res chain seq x y z
N MET A 1 -15.97 -11.36 -32.74
CA MET A 1 -15.04 -10.65 -31.83
C MET A 1 -15.13 -11.35 -30.49
N ALA A 2 -14.11 -12.12 -30.09
CA ALA A 2 -14.13 -12.82 -28.82
C ALA A 2 -13.77 -11.84 -27.70
N GLU A 3 -14.68 -11.66 -26.74
CA GLU A 3 -14.41 -10.93 -25.49
C GLU A 3 -13.11 -11.47 -24.86
N PRO A 4 -12.08 -10.64 -24.61
CA PRO A 4 -10.88 -11.09 -23.93
C PRO A 4 -11.25 -11.49 -22.50
N ARG A 5 -11.43 -12.79 -22.26
CA ARG A 5 -11.65 -13.35 -20.93
C ARG A 5 -10.47 -12.92 -20.06
N THR A 6 -10.70 -11.99 -19.13
CA THR A 6 -9.70 -11.63 -18.10
C THR A 6 -9.14 -12.92 -17.53
N SER A 7 -7.83 -13.15 -17.68
CA SER A 7 -7.22 -14.41 -17.28
C SER A 7 -7.45 -14.66 -15.78
N LEU A 8 -7.60 -15.92 -15.38
CA LEU A 8 -7.74 -16.29 -13.97
C LEU A 8 -6.60 -15.69 -13.13
N ALA A 9 -5.38 -15.68 -13.69
CA ALA A 9 -4.20 -15.07 -13.08
C ALA A 9 -4.39 -13.57 -12.79
N ALA A 10 -4.98 -12.81 -13.73
CA ALA A 10 -5.28 -11.40 -13.51
C ALA A 10 -6.28 -11.19 -12.37
N ARG A 11 -7.32 -12.03 -12.26
CA ARG A 11 -8.27 -11.96 -11.13
C ARG A 11 -7.60 -12.26 -9.80
N ILE A 12 -6.79 -13.33 -9.73
CA ILE A 12 -6.04 -13.71 -8.53
C ILE A 12 -5.10 -12.58 -8.11
N ALA A 13 -4.34 -11.99 -9.05
CA ALA A 13 -3.44 -10.88 -8.78
C ALA A 13 -4.18 -9.66 -8.19
N GLY A 14 -5.35 -9.32 -8.74
CA GLY A 14 -6.17 -8.22 -8.21
C GLY A 14 -6.66 -8.46 -6.78
N VAL A 15 -7.12 -9.69 -6.48
CA VAL A 15 -7.58 -10.06 -5.13
C VAL A 15 -6.41 -10.06 -4.14
N LEU A 16 -5.28 -10.70 -4.50
CA LEU A 16 -4.09 -10.71 -3.66
C LEU A 16 -3.58 -9.30 -3.38
N GLY A 17 -3.56 -8.44 -4.40
CA GLY A 17 -3.17 -7.04 -4.23
C GLY A 17 -4.04 -6.32 -3.21
N LEU A 18 -5.37 -6.48 -3.25
CA LEU A 18 -6.27 -5.89 -2.26
C LEU A 18 -6.07 -6.47 -0.85
N VAL A 19 -5.90 -7.79 -0.74
CA VAL A 19 -5.66 -8.45 0.56
C VAL A 19 -4.37 -7.95 1.21
N LEU A 20 -3.32 -7.72 0.42
CA LEU A 20 -2.03 -7.22 0.92
C LEU A 20 -2.08 -5.79 1.47
N PHE A 21 -3.11 -4.98 1.18
CA PHE A 21 -3.24 -3.69 1.85
C PHE A 21 -3.53 -3.82 3.34
N ALA A 22 -4.22 -4.88 3.78
CA ALA A 22 -4.56 -5.06 5.19
C ALA A 22 -3.31 -5.13 6.11
N PRO A 23 -2.33 -6.02 5.87
CA PRO A 23 -1.12 -6.04 6.68
C PRO A 23 -0.30 -4.75 6.56
N VAL A 24 -0.28 -4.09 5.38
CA VAL A 24 0.45 -2.82 5.19
C VAL A 24 -0.18 -1.68 5.99
N LEU A 25 -1.50 -1.52 5.96
CA LEU A 25 -2.21 -0.51 6.76
C LEU A 25 -2.10 -0.80 8.26
N PHE A 26 -2.09 -2.08 8.64
CA PHE A 26 -1.80 -2.47 10.02
C PHE A 26 -0.39 -2.05 10.43
N LEU A 27 0.63 -2.30 9.59
CA LEU A 27 2.01 -1.84 9.83
C LEU A 27 2.07 -0.32 10.04
N PHE A 28 1.36 0.46 9.22
CA PHE A 28 1.33 1.93 9.38
C PHE A 28 0.71 2.32 10.72
N THR A 29 -0.34 1.62 11.13
CA THR A 29 -1.01 1.88 12.41
C THR A 29 -0.09 1.60 13.60
N VAL A 30 0.60 0.45 13.62
CA VAL A 30 1.52 0.09 14.71
C VAL A 30 2.82 0.89 14.69
N SER A 31 3.13 1.56 13.57
CA SER A 31 4.29 2.47 13.50
C SER A 31 4.17 3.65 14.47
N GLY A 32 2.98 3.95 14.99
CA GLY A 32 2.81 4.92 16.07
C GLY A 32 3.52 4.58 17.39
N LEU A 33 4.05 3.36 17.52
CA LEU A 33 4.92 2.98 18.63
C LEU A 33 6.33 3.60 18.53
N VAL A 34 6.76 3.96 17.32
CA VAL A 34 8.14 4.41 17.03
C VAL A 34 8.19 5.73 16.26
N ALA A 35 7.09 6.14 15.64
CA ALA A 35 6.95 7.36 14.84
C ALA A 35 5.89 8.31 15.44
N PRO A 36 6.03 9.63 15.25
CA PRO A 36 5.06 10.60 15.75
C PRO A 36 3.70 10.49 15.04
N LEU A 37 2.63 10.87 15.74
CA LEU A 37 1.25 10.72 15.27
C LEU A 37 1.00 11.34 13.88
N TRP A 38 1.58 12.51 13.60
CA TRP A 38 1.38 13.17 12.30
C TRP A 38 1.95 12.35 11.13
N ALA A 39 3.05 11.62 11.33
CA ALA A 39 3.66 10.77 10.32
C ALA A 39 2.78 9.54 10.05
N VAL A 40 2.27 8.93 11.12
CA VAL A 40 1.31 7.83 11.04
C VAL A 40 0.04 8.24 10.29
N VAL A 41 -0.54 9.39 10.64
CA VAL A 41 -1.71 9.93 9.95
C VAL A 41 -1.40 10.17 8.47
N GLY A 42 -0.25 10.78 8.14
CA GLY A 42 0.18 10.97 6.76
C GLY A 42 0.30 9.66 5.98
N MET A 43 0.93 8.65 6.57
CA MET A 43 1.06 7.31 5.98
C MET A 43 -0.29 6.65 5.74
N LEU A 44 -1.21 6.72 6.71
CA LEU A 44 -2.55 6.16 6.57
C LEU A 44 -3.35 6.88 5.47
N LEU A 45 -3.24 8.21 5.37
CA LEU A 45 -3.88 8.97 4.29
C LEU A 45 -3.35 8.53 2.92
N VAL A 46 -2.04 8.39 2.77
CA VAL A 46 -1.41 7.88 1.53
C VAL A 46 -1.86 6.45 1.25
N GLY A 47 -1.90 5.59 2.27
CA GLY A 47 -2.34 4.20 2.16
C GLY A 47 -3.80 4.07 1.71
N VAL A 48 -4.72 4.81 2.32
CA VAL A 48 -6.16 4.81 1.97
C VAL A 48 -6.38 5.39 0.58
N ALA A 49 -5.71 6.50 0.23
CA ALA A 49 -5.80 7.06 -1.11
C ALA A 49 -5.31 6.05 -2.17
N THR A 50 -4.20 5.37 -1.90
CA THR A 50 -3.64 4.34 -2.79
C THR A 50 -4.58 3.12 -2.90
N LEU A 51 -5.21 2.71 -1.79
CA LEU A 51 -6.22 1.64 -1.79
C LEU A 51 -7.44 2.03 -2.65
N ALA A 52 -7.92 3.26 -2.55
CA ALA A 52 -9.02 3.75 -3.38
C ALA A 52 -8.65 3.68 -4.88
N VAL A 53 -7.42 4.09 -5.23
CA VAL A 53 -6.88 3.96 -6.59
C VAL A 53 -6.80 2.49 -7.01
N ALA A 54 -6.37 1.60 -6.12
CA ALA A 54 -6.25 0.16 -6.37
C ALA A 54 -7.62 -0.48 -6.66
N ILE A 55 -8.65 -0.14 -5.89
CA ILE A 55 -10.03 -0.58 -6.09
C ILE A 55 -10.54 -0.13 -7.46
N TRP A 56 -10.26 1.12 -7.85
CA TRP A 56 -10.63 1.64 -9.16
C TRP A 56 -9.88 0.93 -10.31
N GLN A 57 -8.61 0.60 -10.10
CA GLN A 57 -7.76 -0.07 -11.08
C GLN A 57 -8.02 -1.58 -11.22
N VAL A 58 -8.70 -2.22 -10.27
CA VAL A 58 -8.88 -3.69 -10.26
C VAL A 58 -9.55 -4.22 -11.54
N ARG A 59 -10.43 -3.42 -12.14
CA ARG A 59 -11.13 -3.78 -13.40
C ARG A 59 -10.38 -3.37 -14.66
N ARG A 60 -9.42 -2.43 -14.57
CA ARG A 60 -8.69 -1.86 -15.71
C ARG A 60 -7.32 -2.51 -15.89
N ARG A 61 -6.57 -2.67 -14.79
CA ARG A 61 -5.18 -3.14 -14.76
C ARG A 61 -4.92 -3.90 -13.44
N PRO A 62 -5.44 -5.13 -13.29
CA PRO A 62 -5.37 -5.87 -12.03
C PRO A 62 -3.94 -6.21 -11.59
N TRP A 63 -2.98 -6.31 -12.51
CA TRP A 63 -1.58 -6.52 -12.18
C TRP A 63 -0.97 -5.33 -11.42
N LEU A 64 -1.40 -4.09 -11.70
CA LEU A 64 -0.95 -2.91 -10.97
C LEU A 64 -1.41 -2.93 -9.51
N VAL A 65 -2.58 -3.51 -9.24
CA VAL A 65 -3.15 -3.63 -7.89
C VAL A 65 -2.21 -4.43 -6.97
N LEU A 66 -1.49 -5.41 -7.52
CA LEU A 66 -0.51 -6.19 -6.76
C LEU A 66 0.78 -5.40 -6.47
N ALA A 67 1.17 -4.48 -7.35
CA ALA A 67 2.38 -3.68 -7.18
C ALA A 67 2.21 -2.54 -6.15
N LEU A 68 1.01 -2.01 -5.99
CA LEU A 68 0.72 -0.89 -5.07
C LEU A 68 1.03 -1.17 -3.59
N PRO A 69 0.65 -2.30 -2.97
CA PRO A 69 1.00 -2.58 -1.58
C PRO A 69 2.52 -2.74 -1.38
N LEU A 70 3.25 -3.25 -2.38
CA LEU A 70 4.72 -3.31 -2.33
C LEU A 70 5.34 -1.92 -2.41
N ALA A 71 4.80 -1.04 -3.25
CA ALA A 71 5.23 0.36 -3.32
C ALA A 71 5.00 1.08 -1.98
N LEU A 72 3.86 0.84 -1.32
CA LEU A 72 3.59 1.38 0.02
C LEU A 72 4.57 0.85 1.08
N LEU A 73 4.96 -0.42 1.00
CA LEU A 73 5.97 -0.99 1.90
C LEU A 73 7.32 -0.27 1.73
N LEU A 74 7.72 0.02 0.49
CA LEU A 74 8.93 0.81 0.22
C LEU A 74 8.83 2.23 0.76
N VAL A 75 7.69 2.90 0.55
CA VAL A 75 7.43 4.23 1.12
C VAL A 75 7.57 4.19 2.64
N TRP A 76 7.07 3.14 3.29
CA TRP A 76 7.17 2.99 4.74
C TRP A 76 8.60 2.84 5.23
N ILE A 77 9.41 1.98 4.60
CA ILE A 77 10.83 1.86 4.91
C ILE A 77 11.54 3.22 4.77
N VAL A 78 11.31 3.91 3.65
CA VAL A 78 11.93 5.21 3.39
C VAL A 78 11.54 6.24 4.45
N VAL A 79 10.27 6.30 4.84
CA VAL A 79 9.81 7.25 5.87
C VAL A 79 10.42 6.95 7.23
N LEU A 80 10.54 5.68 7.64
CA LEU A 80 11.20 5.33 8.90
C LEU A 80 12.68 5.71 8.89
N ILE A 81 13.40 5.39 7.82
CA ILE A 81 14.82 5.76 7.67
C ILE A 81 15.00 7.28 7.72
N LEU A 82 14.19 8.03 6.96
CA LEU A 82 14.28 9.49 6.95
C LEU A 82 13.84 10.09 8.29
N GLY A 83 12.87 9.48 8.96
CA GLY A 83 12.44 9.87 10.30
C GLY A 83 13.56 9.73 11.32
N GLU A 84 14.25 8.60 11.32
CA GLU A 84 15.40 8.34 12.19
C GLU A 84 16.56 9.31 11.88
N GLN A 85 16.94 9.44 10.60
CA GLN A 85 18.11 10.20 10.18
C GLN A 85 17.92 11.72 10.20
N LEU A 86 16.74 12.23 9.84
CA LEU A 86 16.50 13.66 9.66
C LEU A 86 15.70 14.28 10.79
N LEU A 87 14.83 13.51 11.46
CA LEU A 87 13.86 14.01 12.42
C LEU A 87 14.08 13.44 13.83
N GLY A 88 15.08 12.57 14.03
CA GLY A 88 15.44 11.99 15.31
C GLY A 88 14.41 11.04 15.91
N TRP A 89 13.63 10.35 15.06
CA TRP A 89 12.71 9.31 15.52
C TRP A 89 13.48 8.08 15.99
N THR A 90 12.97 7.39 17.00
CA THR A 90 13.49 6.09 17.42
C THR A 90 12.71 4.99 16.69
N ALA A 91 12.96 4.86 15.40
CA ALA A 91 12.35 3.88 14.50
C ALA A 91 12.87 2.45 14.73
#